data_AF-A0A356T3C2-F1
#
_entry.id   AF-A0A356T3C2-F1
#
_cell.length_a   1.000
_cell.length_b   1.000
_cell.length_c   1.000
_cell.angle_alpha   90.00
_cell.angle_beta   90.00
_cell.angle_gamma   90.00
#
_symmetry.space_group_name_H-M   'P 1'
#
loop_
_entity.id
_entity.type
_entity.pdbx_description
1 polymer ?
#
loop_
_entity_poly.entity_id
_entity_poly.type
_entity_poly.pdbx_seq_one_letter_code
_entity_poly.pdbx_strand_id
1 'polypeptide(L)'
;MRTMPDAAAASDYDVWVRFMRSRRGRWTVDPIHDGENGRRLLCFCPGLADETRGVFVEVEADGTVRAGTYEDALPHIGDALFRARWERDFGSQREAVRVVAERLGVPFLLGLIGAV
;
A
#
# COMPACT_ATOMS: atom_id res chain seq x y z
N MET A 1 -30.80 14.11 -30.52
CA MET A 1 -30.48 13.98 -29.08
C MET A 1 -29.09 13.36 -29.00
N ARG A 2 -28.07 14.10 -28.58
CA ARG A 2 -26.69 13.59 -28.45
C ARG A 2 -26.64 12.66 -27.26
N THR A 3 -26.36 11.38 -27.48
CA THR A 3 -25.93 10.44 -26.45
C THR A 3 -24.59 10.94 -25.92
N MET A 4 -24.53 11.31 -24.64
CA MET A 4 -23.28 11.51 -23.94
C MET A 4 -22.56 10.16 -23.79
N PRO A 5 -21.23 10.09 -23.90
CA PRO A 5 -20.52 8.85 -23.66
C PRO A 5 -20.59 8.54 -22.16
N ASP A 6 -20.90 7.28 -21.84
CA ASP A 6 -20.81 6.71 -20.50
C ASP A 6 -19.48 7.14 -19.86
N ALA A 7 -19.56 7.87 -18.76
CA ALA A 7 -18.42 8.06 -17.89
C ALA A 7 -18.06 6.68 -17.35
N ALA A 8 -17.03 6.06 -17.91
CA ALA A 8 -16.54 4.76 -17.47
C ALA A 8 -16.39 4.79 -15.93
N ALA A 9 -17.21 3.98 -15.24
CA ALA A 9 -17.12 3.85 -13.81
C ALA A 9 -15.67 3.47 -13.46
N ALA A 10 -15.03 4.24 -12.58
CA ALA A 10 -13.68 3.98 -12.14
C ALA A 10 -13.62 2.53 -11.61
N SER A 11 -12.61 1.77 -12.03
CA SER A 11 -12.48 0.38 -11.56
C SER A 11 -12.33 0.34 -10.04
N ASP A 12 -12.69 -0.78 -9.41
CA ASP A 12 -12.47 -0.98 -7.97
C ASP A 12 -11.01 -0.71 -7.57
N TYR A 13 -10.07 -1.01 -8.48
CA TYR A 13 -8.67 -0.67 -8.34
C TYR A 13 -8.40 0.84 -8.34
N ASP A 14 -9.01 1.62 -9.24
CA ASP A 14 -8.85 3.08 -9.27
C ASP A 14 -9.41 3.74 -8.02
N VAL A 15 -10.55 3.23 -7.52
CA VAL A 15 -11.14 3.67 -6.25
C VAL A 15 -10.18 3.36 -5.09
N TRP A 16 -9.58 2.17 -5.08
CA TRP A 16 -8.60 1.77 -4.08
C TRP A 16 -7.32 2.63 -4.10
N VAL A 17 -6.76 2.89 -5.28
CA VAL A 17 -5.60 3.78 -5.43
C VAL A 17 -5.91 5.19 -4.94
N ARG A 18 -7.11 5.73 -5.25
CA ARG A 18 -7.55 7.03 -4.75
C ARG A 18 -7.64 7.05 -3.22
N PHE A 19 -8.15 5.99 -2.61
CA PHE A 19 -8.20 5.84 -1.15
C PHE A 19 -6.79 5.82 -0.52
N MET A 20 -5.86 5.04 -1.08
CA MET A 20 -4.48 5.01 -0.58
C MET A 20 -3.80 6.40 -0.66
N ARG A 21 -4.03 7.14 -1.74
CA ARG A 21 -3.49 8.50 -1.94
C ARG A 21 -4.07 9.53 -0.98
N SER A 22 -5.33 9.36 -0.52
CA SER A 22 -5.95 10.32 0.40
C SER A 22 -5.42 10.23 1.84
N ARG A 23 -4.61 9.21 2.14
CA ARG A 23 -4.00 9.00 3.47
C ARG A 23 -2.75 9.87 3.66
N ARG A 24 -2.96 11.14 3.96
CA ARG A 24 -1.87 12.12 4.12
C ARG A 24 -1.14 11.95 5.45
N GLY A 25 0.19 11.86 5.41
CA GLY A 25 1.07 11.96 6.59
C GLY A 25 0.93 10.85 7.63
N ARG A 26 0.36 9.71 7.24
CA ARG A 26 0.11 8.57 8.13
C ARG A 26 0.89 7.31 7.73
N TRP A 27 1.67 7.38 6.67
CA TRP A 27 2.48 6.25 6.23
C TRP A 27 3.70 6.12 7.15
N THR A 28 3.94 4.92 7.64
CA THR A 28 5.10 4.55 8.45
C THR A 28 5.74 3.32 7.84
N VAL A 29 7.07 3.25 7.87
CA VAL A 29 7.84 2.06 7.47
C VAL A 29 8.04 1.17 8.68
N ASP A 30 7.87 -0.13 8.50
CA ASP A 30 8.21 -1.11 9.52
C ASP A 30 9.74 -1.19 9.70
N PRO A 31 10.28 -1.04 10.92
CA PRO A 31 11.72 -0.98 11.15
C PRO A 31 12.43 -2.34 11.00
N ILE A 32 11.69 -3.45 10.91
CA ILE A 32 12.27 -4.78 10.66
C ILE A 32 12.35 -5.03 9.15
N HIS A 33 11.41 -4.46 8.40
CA HIS A 33 11.19 -4.64 6.96
C HIS A 33 11.25 -3.28 6.25
N ASP A 34 12.39 -2.61 6.34
CA ASP A 34 12.65 -1.29 5.80
C ASP A 34 13.31 -1.31 4.41
N GLY A 35 13.46 -2.50 3.81
CA GLY A 35 14.12 -2.67 2.53
C GLY A 35 15.65 -2.67 2.59
N GLU A 36 16.28 -2.48 3.76
CA GLU A 36 17.72 -2.54 3.87
C GLU A 36 18.23 -3.97 3.62
N ASN A 37 19.36 -4.10 2.92
CA ASN A 37 20.03 -5.37 2.61
C ASN A 37 19.18 -6.36 1.78
N GLY A 38 18.31 -5.87 0.90
CA GLY A 38 17.49 -6.72 0.01
C GLY A 38 16.38 -7.47 0.74
N ARG A 39 15.98 -6.99 1.92
CA ARG A 39 14.77 -7.46 2.62
C ARG A 39 13.54 -6.82 2.02
N ARG A 40 12.35 -7.35 2.30
CA ARG A 40 11.09 -6.72 1.92
C ARG A 40 10.94 -5.33 2.56
N LEU A 41 10.30 -4.40 1.87
CA LEU A 41 9.85 -3.12 2.40
C LEU A 41 8.37 -3.25 2.78
N LEU A 42 8.02 -2.88 4.01
CA LEU A 42 6.64 -2.87 4.50
C LEU A 42 6.28 -1.47 4.97
N CYS A 43 5.26 -0.89 4.35
CA CYS A 43 4.68 0.38 4.74
C CYS A 43 3.26 0.17 5.27
N PHE A 44 2.93 0.87 6.35
CA PHE A 44 1.62 0.83 7.01
C PHE A 44 1.00 2.22 7.08
N CYS A 45 -0.31 2.30 6.90
CA CYS A 45 -1.09 3.48 7.22
C CYS A 45 -2.29 3.08 8.11
N PRO A 46 -2.39 3.61 9.34
CA PRO A 46 -3.50 3.32 10.24
C PRO A 46 -4.85 3.81 9.69
N GLY A 47 -5.90 3.14 10.14
CA GLY A 47 -7.29 3.50 9.95
C GLY A 47 -7.60 4.87 10.53
N LEU A 48 -8.63 5.54 9.98
CA LEU A 48 -9.12 6.80 10.56
C LEU A 48 -9.96 6.56 11.82
N ALA A 49 -10.73 5.48 11.83
CA ALA A 49 -11.64 5.13 12.93
C ALA A 49 -11.03 4.13 13.93
N ASP A 50 -10.02 3.39 13.50
CA ASP A 50 -9.35 2.36 14.30
C ASP A 50 -7.89 2.30 13.85
N GLU A 51 -6.97 2.75 14.70
CA GLU A 51 -5.54 2.79 14.43
C GLU A 51 -4.88 1.40 14.54
N THR A 52 -5.58 0.42 15.14
CA THR A 52 -5.12 -0.97 15.21
C THR A 52 -5.38 -1.73 13.91
N ARG A 53 -6.13 -1.11 12.98
CA ARG A 53 -6.37 -1.61 11.63
C ARG A 53 -5.78 -0.61 10.63
N GLY A 54 -5.49 -1.06 9.41
CA GLY A 54 -4.99 -0.15 8.40
C GLY A 54 -4.66 -0.80 7.08
N VAL A 55 -4.09 0.00 6.19
CA VAL A 55 -3.63 -0.42 4.88
C VAL A 55 -2.15 -0.69 4.94
N PHE A 56 -1.74 -1.76 4.29
CA PHE A 56 -0.35 -2.16 4.18
C PHE A 56 0.05 -2.18 2.70
N VAL A 57 1.30 -1.84 2.45
CA VAL A 57 1.97 -1.97 1.16
C VAL A 57 3.26 -2.73 1.40
N GLU A 58 3.35 -3.92 0.84
CA GLU A 58 4.51 -4.81 0.87
C GLU A 58 5.20 -4.72 -0.49
N VAL A 59 6.50 -4.48 -0.49
CA VAL A 59 7.36 -4.55 -1.67
C VAL A 59 8.44 -5.59 -1.40
N GLU A 60 8.29 -6.75 -2.02
CA GLU A 60 9.22 -7.87 -1.91
C GLU A 60 10.52 -7.61 -2.66
N ALA A 61 11.56 -8.35 -2.28
CA ALA A 61 12.90 -8.23 -2.87
C ALA A 61 12.91 -8.54 -4.37
N ASP A 62 12.02 -9.43 -4.83
CA ASP A 62 11.87 -9.81 -6.23
C ASP A 62 11.13 -8.75 -7.08
N GLY A 63 10.51 -7.75 -6.45
CA GLY A 63 9.71 -6.72 -7.13
C GLY A 63 8.20 -6.97 -7.11
N THR A 64 7.74 -8.02 -6.45
CA THR A 64 6.31 -8.23 -6.19
C THR A 64 5.83 -7.19 -5.19
N VAL A 65 4.77 -6.47 -5.55
CA VAL A 65 4.09 -5.53 -4.67
C VAL A 65 2.72 -6.04 -4.32
N ARG A 66 2.38 -6.02 -3.04
CA ARG A 66 1.04 -6.33 -2.53
C ARG A 66 0.53 -5.17 -1.69
N ALA A 67 -0.70 -4.72 -1.94
CA ALA A 67 -1.36 -3.74 -1.08
C ALA A 67 -2.72 -4.25 -0.63
N GLY A 68 -3.01 -4.08 0.65
CA GLY A 68 -4.16 -4.74 1.25
C GLY A 68 -4.32 -4.43 2.73
N THR A 69 -5.08 -5.29 3.39
CA THR A 69 -5.37 -5.20 4.82
C THR A 69 -5.10 -6.54 5.47
N TYR A 70 -4.59 -6.54 6.70
CA TYR A 70 -4.63 -7.72 7.56
C TYR A 70 -6.03 -7.79 8.19
N GLU A 71 -6.73 -8.90 7.96
CA GLU A 71 -8.03 -9.20 8.58
C GLU A 71 -7.86 -10.30 9.64
N ASP A 72 -8.79 -10.31 10.61
CA ASP A 72 -8.97 -11.41 11.58
C ASP A 72 -7.79 -11.72 12.52
N ALA A 73 -7.02 -10.72 12.92
CA ALA A 73 -6.06 -10.87 14.02
C ALA A 73 -6.81 -11.09 15.35
N LEU A 74 -7.01 -12.36 15.74
CA LEU A 74 -7.31 -12.73 17.12
C LEU A 74 -6.07 -12.42 17.98
N PRO A 75 -6.22 -12.00 19.25
CA PRO A 75 -5.24 -11.12 19.90
C PRO A 75 -3.83 -11.69 20.19
N HIS A 76 -3.50 -12.96 19.91
CA HIS A 76 -2.26 -13.56 20.45
C HIS A 76 -1.45 -14.53 19.58
N ILE A 77 -1.82 -14.82 18.33
CA ILE A 77 -1.01 -15.72 17.49
C ILE A 77 -0.96 -15.13 16.08
N GLY A 78 0.21 -15.16 15.44
CA GLY A 78 0.54 -14.52 14.15
C GLY A 78 -0.22 -15.04 12.91
N ASP A 79 -1.51 -15.31 13.05
CA ASP A 79 -2.42 -15.87 12.04
C ASP A 79 -3.22 -14.79 11.29
N ALA A 80 -2.82 -13.52 11.41
CA ALA A 80 -3.44 -12.44 10.64
C ALA A 80 -3.29 -12.73 9.15
N LEU A 81 -4.40 -12.90 8.44
CA LEU A 81 -4.39 -13.22 7.02
C LEU A 81 -4.28 -11.93 6.21
N PHE A 82 -3.21 -11.80 5.44
CA PHE A 82 -3.06 -10.68 4.53
C PHE A 82 -4.01 -10.84 3.33
N ARG A 83 -4.97 -9.91 3.21
CA ARG A 83 -5.89 -9.84 2.07
C ARG A 83 -5.39 -8.81 1.07
N ALA A 84 -4.69 -9.28 0.04
CA ALA A 84 -4.28 -8.46 -1.09
C ALA A 84 -5.51 -7.91 -1.84
N ARG A 85 -5.66 -6.58 -1.87
CA ARG A 85 -6.62 -5.86 -2.75
C ARG A 85 -5.99 -5.54 -4.09
N TRP A 86 -4.67 -5.47 -4.11
CA TRP A 86 -3.88 -5.26 -5.30
C TRP A 86 -2.56 -6.03 -5.17
N GLU A 87 -2.16 -6.70 -6.24
CA GLU A 87 -0.89 -7.41 -6.35
C GLU A 87 -0.34 -7.27 -7.77
N ARG A 88 0.97 -7.02 -7.90
CA ARG A 88 1.65 -6.97 -9.20
C ARG A 88 3.16 -7.10 -9.05
N ASP A 89 3.76 -7.83 -9.98
CA ASP A 89 5.21 -7.91 -10.14
C ASP A 89 5.74 -6.80 -11.08
N PHE A 90 6.87 -6.20 -10.69
CA PHE A 90 7.62 -5.19 -11.42
C PHE A 90 9.06 -5.59 -11.75
N GLY A 91 9.45 -6.85 -11.48
CA GLY A 91 10.70 -7.47 -11.87
C GLY A 91 11.93 -7.09 -11.03
N SER A 92 11.83 -6.07 -10.17
CA SER A 92 12.83 -5.79 -9.14
C SER A 92 12.25 -4.91 -8.03
N GLN A 93 12.78 -5.05 -6.81
CA GLN A 93 12.39 -4.19 -5.69
C GLN A 93 12.56 -2.70 -6.00
N ARG A 94 13.64 -2.32 -6.69
CA ARG A 94 13.89 -0.92 -7.05
C ARG A 94 12.79 -0.36 -7.94
N GLU A 95 12.40 -1.12 -8.96
CA GLU A 95 11.34 -0.71 -9.89
C GLU A 95 9.99 -0.65 -9.18
N ALA A 96 9.71 -1.64 -8.33
CA ALA A 96 8.52 -1.69 -7.51
C ALA A 96 8.39 -0.46 -6.59
N VAL A 97 9.45 -0.11 -5.86
CA VAL A 97 9.47 1.08 -4.99
C VAL A 97 9.23 2.35 -5.80
N ARG A 98 9.87 2.49 -6.97
CA ARG A 98 9.64 3.64 -7.86
C ARG A 98 8.18 3.77 -8.25
N VAL A 99 7.58 2.70 -8.77
CA VAL A 99 6.18 2.72 -9.25
C VAL A 99 5.21 2.96 -8.10
N VAL A 100 5.45 2.38 -6.92
CA VAL A 100 4.63 2.61 -5.74
C VAL A 100 4.71 4.07 -5.30
N ALA A 101 5.92 4.64 -5.23
CA ALA A 101 6.12 6.05 -4.91
C ALA A 101 5.42 6.98 -5.91
N GLU A 102 5.50 6.70 -7.21
CA GLU A 102 4.79 7.47 -8.24
C GLU A 102 3.26 7.41 -8.08
N ARG A 103 2.74 6.23 -7.69
CA ARG A 103 1.29 6.02 -7.52
C ARG A 103 0.74 6.62 -6.23
N LEU A 104 1.44 6.44 -5.12
CA LEU A 104 0.98 6.84 -3.79
C LEU A 104 1.39 8.28 -3.44
N GLY A 105 2.42 8.80 -4.11
CA GLY A 105 2.83 10.20 -4.06
C GLY A 105 3.61 10.59 -2.80
N VAL A 106 3.72 11.90 -2.59
CA VAL A 106 4.55 12.52 -1.54
C VAL A 106 4.28 11.98 -0.13
N PRO A 107 3.03 11.74 0.33
CA PRO A 107 2.79 11.20 1.66
C PRO A 107 3.45 9.84 1.91
N PHE A 108 3.48 8.98 0.89
CA PHE A 108 4.15 7.69 0.97
C PHE A 108 5.67 7.86 1.00
N LEU A 109 6.21 8.76 0.15
CA LEU A 109 7.63 9.08 0.13
C LEU A 109 8.14 9.64 1.48
N LEU A 110 7.37 10.50 2.14
CA LEU A 110 7.71 11.03 3.46
C LEU A 110 7.74 9.92 4.52
N GLY A 111 6.78 8.99 4.47
CA GLY A 111 6.82 7.77 5.28
C GLY A 111 8.06 6.94 5.01
N LEU A 112 8.40 6.75 3.73
CA LEU A 112 9.56 5.96 3.30
C LEU A 112 10.89 6.48 3.84
N ILE A 113 11.08 7.80 3.86
CA ILE A 113 12.33 8.43 4.34
C ILE A 113 12.32 8.75 5.83
N GLY A 114 11.28 8.35 6.56
CA GLY A 114 11.12 8.64 7.99
C GLY A 114 10.94 10.12 8.31
N ALA A 115 10.50 10.96 7.36
CA ALA A 115 10.29 12.39 7.54
C ALA A 115 8.82 12.72 7.87
N VAL A 116 8.24 11.96 8.81
CA VAL A 116 6.84 12.07 9.25
C VAL A 116 6.69 13.03 10.42
#